data_AF-X1I3M2-F1
#
_entry.id   AF-X1I3M2-F1
#
_cell.length_a   1.000
_cell.length_b   1.000
_cell.length_c   1.000
_cell.angle_alpha   90.00
_cell.angle_beta   90.00
_cell.angle_gamma   90.00
#
_symmetry.space_group_name_H-M   'P 1'
#
loop_
_entity.id
_entity.type
_entity.pdbx_description
1 polymer ?
#
loop_
_entity_poly.entity_id
_entity_poly.type
_entity_poly.pdbx_seq_one_letter_code
_entity_poly.pdbx_strand_id
1 'polypeptide(L)'
;MPKSARHLWATFVDLHLFKINFGAIILMKKAKGRQLSFITYEALQKIKKDDPLKIIFESIDWSFIHPIIKDKYTTDRELVYDPVSLFKAQLLIWLGEAKSNRRLAKSLQFDSRFCVLCGFDNFLKTPAHSTFSYFRKRIGKDIYYKILHRLIAQTIVAATINKINISSNIVHII
;
A
#
# COMPACT_ATOMS: atom_id res chain seq x y z
N MET A 1 40.49 -20.21 25.77
CA MET A 1 39.95 -19.56 24.55
C MET A 1 38.59 -20.17 24.22
N PRO A 2 37.46 -19.46 24.40
CA PRO A 2 36.16 -20.03 24.07
C PRO A 2 35.81 -19.80 22.61
N LYS A 3 35.46 -20.90 21.92
CA LYS A 3 35.01 -20.98 20.52
C LYS A 3 33.55 -20.50 20.32
N SER A 4 33.09 -19.43 20.99
CA SER A 4 31.67 -19.03 20.94
C SER A 4 31.34 -17.92 19.93
N ALA A 5 32.35 -17.24 19.36
CA ALA A 5 32.10 -16.07 18.52
C ALA A 5 31.71 -16.37 17.06
N ARG A 6 32.02 -17.56 16.51
CA ARG A 6 31.75 -17.86 15.09
C ARG A 6 30.30 -18.28 14.79
N HIS A 7 29.55 -18.75 15.79
CA HIS A 7 28.16 -19.17 15.61
C HIS A 7 27.16 -18.00 15.58
N LEU A 8 27.48 -16.87 16.22
CA LEU A 8 26.58 -15.71 16.29
C LEU A 8 26.56 -14.88 15.00
N TRP A 9 27.64 -14.89 14.22
CA TRP A 9 27.71 -14.17 12.94
C TRP A 9 26.93 -14.86 11.82
N ALA A 10 26.87 -16.21 11.82
CA ALA A 10 26.08 -16.96 10.85
C ALA A 10 24.58 -16.70 11.01
N THR A 11 24.08 -16.67 12.25
CA THR A 11 22.66 -16.40 12.54
C THR A 11 22.23 -14.97 12.23
N PHE A 12 23.15 -14.00 12.28
CA PHE A 12 22.85 -12.59 12.01
C PHE A 12 22.78 -12.28 10.51
N VAL A 13 23.66 -12.89 9.71
CA VAL A 13 23.65 -12.79 8.24
C VAL A 13 22.43 -13.51 7.65
N ASP A 14 22.05 -14.67 8.20
CA ASP A 14 20.84 -15.39 7.81
C ASP A 14 19.56 -14.58 8.08
N LEU A 15 19.45 -13.88 9.22
CA LEU A 15 18.27 -13.08 9.54
C LEU A 15 18.09 -11.88 8.58
N HIS A 16 19.19 -11.34 8.05
CA HIS A 16 19.16 -10.23 7.11
C HIS A 16 18.82 -10.70 5.68
N LEU A 17 19.34 -11.85 5.25
CA LEU A 17 18.98 -12.51 3.99
C LEU A 17 17.54 -13.05 3.99
N PHE A 18 17.05 -13.51 5.14
CA PHE A 18 15.68 -14.03 5.30
C PHE A 18 14.63 -12.91 5.20
N LYS A 19 14.92 -11.70 5.69
CA LYS A 19 14.03 -10.53 5.54
C LYS A 19 13.95 -10.01 4.11
N ILE A 20 15.06 -10.02 3.37
CA ILE A 20 15.09 -9.56 1.96
C ILE A 20 14.33 -10.54 1.06
N ASN A 21 14.43 -11.85 1.33
CA ASN A 21 13.73 -12.87 0.55
C ASN A 21 12.23 -12.98 0.88
N PHE A 22 11.79 -12.73 2.12
CA PHE A 22 10.36 -12.80 2.44
C PHE A 22 9.53 -11.74 1.71
N GLY A 23 10.06 -10.52 1.53
CA GLY A 23 9.39 -9.48 0.75
C GLY A 23 9.18 -9.87 -0.72
N ALA A 24 10.19 -10.49 -1.34
CA ALA A 24 10.10 -10.98 -2.72
C ALA A 24 9.24 -12.24 -2.86
N ILE A 25 9.31 -13.17 -1.90
CA ILE A 25 8.57 -14.45 -1.91
C ILE A 25 7.08 -14.23 -1.59
N ILE A 26 6.73 -13.27 -0.73
CA ILE A 26 5.33 -12.88 -0.49
C ILE A 26 4.74 -12.17 -1.72
N LEU A 27 5.53 -11.40 -2.47
CA LEU A 27 5.09 -10.78 -3.72
C LEU A 27 4.76 -11.81 -4.83
N MET A 28 5.38 -12.99 -4.78
CA MET A 28 5.24 -14.05 -5.80
C MET A 28 4.14 -15.08 -5.49
N LYS A 29 3.68 -15.20 -4.24
CA LYS A 29 2.65 -16.19 -3.85
C LYS A 29 1.27 -15.56 -3.75
N LYS A 30 0.66 -15.32 -4.93
CA LYS A 30 -0.79 -15.32 -5.26
C LYS A 30 -1.12 -14.25 -6.31
N ALA A 31 -0.70 -14.45 -7.56
CA ALA A 31 -1.22 -13.70 -8.69
C ALA A 31 -2.00 -14.65 -9.61
N LYS A 32 -3.33 -14.72 -9.43
CA LYS A 32 -4.20 -14.87 -10.59
C LYS A 32 -3.79 -13.73 -11.51
N GLY A 33 -3.19 -14.01 -12.66
CA GLY A 33 -2.42 -13.04 -13.45
C GLY A 33 -3.13 -11.70 -13.54
N ARG A 34 -2.57 -10.69 -12.88
CA ARG A 34 -3.13 -9.33 -12.86
C ARG A 34 -3.08 -8.79 -14.29
N GLN A 35 -4.21 -8.78 -14.99
CA GLN A 35 -4.27 -8.36 -16.39
C GLN A 35 -4.32 -6.83 -16.44
N LEU A 36 -3.14 -6.22 -16.52
CA LEU A 36 -3.01 -4.79 -16.74
C LEU A 36 -3.40 -4.43 -18.17
N SER A 37 -4.05 -3.27 -18.35
CA SER A 37 -4.13 -2.69 -19.69
C SER A 37 -2.73 -2.28 -20.17
N PHE A 38 -2.53 -2.24 -21.49
CA PHE A 38 -1.23 -1.87 -22.09
C PHE A 38 -0.68 -0.53 -21.54
N ILE A 39 -1.53 0.50 -21.47
CA ILE A 39 -1.16 1.81 -20.93
C ILE A 39 -0.74 1.74 -19.45
N THR A 40 -1.42 0.89 -18.68
CA THR A 40 -1.15 0.72 -17.23
C THR A 40 0.18 0.00 -17.03
N TYR A 41 0.50 -0.97 -17.88
CA TYR A 41 1.79 -1.63 -17.90
C TYR A 41 2.93 -0.67 -18.27
N GLU A 42 2.78 0.12 -19.34
CA GLU A 42 3.79 1.12 -19.71
C GLU A 42 4.03 2.15 -18.61
N ALA A 43 2.97 2.64 -17.97
CA ALA A 43 3.08 3.56 -16.85
C ALA A 43 3.86 2.94 -15.67
N LEU A 44 3.60 1.67 -15.35
CA LEU A 44 4.32 0.94 -14.30
C LEU A 44 5.83 0.86 -14.60
N GLN A 45 6.21 0.62 -15.86
CA GLN A 45 7.62 0.55 -16.27
C GLN A 45 8.33 1.90 -16.23
N LYS A 46 7.60 3.01 -16.40
CA LYS A 46 8.14 4.37 -16.35
C LYS A 46 8.37 4.91 -14.94
N ILE A 47 7.84 4.24 -13.91
CA ILE A 47 8.08 4.65 -12.52
C ILE A 47 9.52 4.33 -12.13
N LYS A 48 10.25 5.37 -11.73
CA LYS A 48 11.63 5.24 -11.27
C LYS A 48 11.71 4.37 -10.00
N LYS A 49 12.83 3.67 -9.85
CA LYS A 49 13.05 2.81 -8.66
C LYS A 49 13.18 3.62 -7.37
N ASP A 50 13.69 4.84 -7.47
CA ASP A 50 13.89 5.79 -6.36
C ASP A 50 12.65 6.67 -6.10
N ASP A 51 11.50 6.35 -6.72
CA ASP A 51 10.27 7.07 -6.45
C ASP A 51 9.87 6.95 -4.97
N PRO A 52 9.72 8.07 -4.22
CA PRO A 52 9.50 8.02 -2.78
C PRO A 52 8.22 7.27 -2.39
N LEU A 53 7.15 7.45 -3.17
CA LEU A 53 5.86 6.80 -2.91
C LEU A 53 5.94 5.30 -3.18
N LYS A 54 6.66 4.90 -4.22
CA LYS A 54 6.94 3.49 -4.50
C LYS A 54 7.70 2.85 -3.34
N ILE A 55 8.80 3.45 -2.89
CA ILE A 55 9.59 2.95 -1.75
C ILE A 55 8.73 2.79 -0.51
N ILE A 56 7.90 3.80 -0.19
CA ILE A 56 6.98 3.73 0.95
C ILE A 56 5.99 2.57 0.79
N PHE A 57 5.31 2.46 -0.36
CA PHE A 57 4.29 1.44 -0.57
C PHE A 57 4.87 0.02 -0.59
N GLU A 58 6.09 -0.16 -1.07
CA GLU A 58 6.82 -1.44 -1.03
C GLU A 58 7.31 -1.80 0.38
N SER A 59 7.47 -0.81 1.26
CA SER A 59 7.91 -1.00 2.65
C SER A 59 6.77 -1.33 3.63
N ILE A 60 5.52 -1.20 3.21
CA ILE A 60 4.34 -1.43 4.05
C ILE A 60 3.89 -2.89 3.95
N ASP A 61 3.65 -3.52 5.11
CA ASP A 61 2.89 -4.76 5.19
C ASP A 61 1.40 -4.48 4.97
N TRP A 62 0.87 -4.94 3.84
CA TRP A 62 -0.55 -4.84 3.47
C TRP A 62 -1.35 -6.09 3.85
N SER A 63 -0.68 -7.20 4.18
CA SER A 63 -1.31 -8.52 4.34
C SER A 63 -2.33 -8.58 5.47
N PHE A 64 -2.16 -7.71 6.48
CA PHE A 64 -3.03 -7.64 7.65
C PHE A 64 -4.44 -7.09 7.34
N ILE A 65 -4.66 -6.44 6.19
CA ILE A 65 -5.94 -5.79 5.87
C ILE A 65 -7.05 -6.82 5.67
N HIS A 66 -6.83 -7.82 4.80
CA HIS A 66 -7.88 -8.78 4.46
C HIS A 66 -8.41 -9.55 5.68
N PRO A 67 -7.56 -10.08 6.60
CA PRO A 67 -8.05 -10.72 7.82
C PRO A 67 -8.93 -9.81 8.69
N ILE A 68 -8.62 -8.52 8.79
CA ILE A 68 -9.38 -7.58 9.65
C ILE A 68 -10.78 -7.30 9.10
N ILE A 69 -10.94 -7.23 7.78
CA ILE A 69 -12.20 -6.81 7.16
C ILE A 69 -13.01 -7.96 6.55
N LYS A 70 -12.53 -9.20 6.65
CA LYS A 70 -13.10 -10.39 5.99
C LYS A 70 -14.62 -10.50 6.17
N ASP A 71 -15.11 -10.26 7.38
CA ASP A 71 -16.53 -10.40 7.72
C ASP A 71 -17.40 -9.21 7.26
N LYS A 72 -16.79 -8.06 6.98
CA LYS A 72 -17.49 -6.82 6.56
C LYS A 72 -17.39 -6.55 5.06
N TYR A 73 -16.36 -7.12 4.43
CA TYR A 73 -16.02 -6.91 3.04
C TYR A 73 -15.83 -8.26 2.35
N THR A 74 -16.91 -9.03 2.30
CA THR A 74 -16.93 -10.40 1.81
C THR A 74 -16.65 -10.49 0.31
N THR A 75 -15.82 -11.47 -0.06
CA THR A 75 -15.33 -11.77 -1.42
C THR A 75 -16.31 -12.62 -2.24
N ASP A 76 -17.45 -13.00 -1.65
CA ASP A 76 -18.43 -13.92 -2.25
C ASP A 76 -19.09 -13.35 -3.52
N ARG A 77 -19.01 -12.03 -3.70
CA ARG A 77 -19.28 -11.34 -4.97
C ARG A 77 -17.99 -10.72 -5.45
N GLU A 78 -17.81 -10.66 -6.77
CA GLU A 78 -16.67 -9.98 -7.38
C GLU A 78 -16.58 -8.54 -6.83
N LEU A 79 -15.56 -8.30 -6.02
CA LEU A 79 -15.36 -7.01 -5.39
C LEU A 79 -15.00 -6.02 -6.49
N VAL A 80 -15.75 -4.92 -6.59
CA VAL A 80 -15.48 -3.89 -7.60
C VAL A 80 -14.06 -3.33 -7.45
N TYR A 81 -13.58 -3.23 -6.21
CA TYR A 81 -12.23 -2.80 -5.89
C TYR A 81 -11.63 -3.65 -4.77
N ASP A 82 -10.34 -3.95 -4.91
CA ASP A 82 -9.58 -4.56 -3.84
C ASP A 82 -9.41 -3.58 -2.65
N PRO A 83 -9.63 -4.02 -1.40
CA PRO A 83 -9.54 -3.15 -0.23
C PRO A 83 -8.13 -2.60 0.01
N VAL A 84 -7.07 -3.33 -0.34
CA VAL A 84 -5.69 -2.82 -0.25
C VAL A 84 -5.53 -1.65 -1.21
N SER A 85 -6.06 -1.76 -2.44
CA SER A 85 -6.02 -0.67 -3.42
C SER A 85 -6.75 0.58 -2.94
N LEU A 86 -7.90 0.42 -2.27
CA LEU A 86 -8.64 1.53 -1.67
C LEU A 86 -7.87 2.18 -0.51
N PHE A 87 -7.20 1.40 0.34
CA PHE A 87 -6.37 1.93 1.42
C PHE A 87 -5.10 2.64 0.92
N LYS A 88 -4.44 2.12 -0.12
CA LYS A 88 -3.33 2.81 -0.80
C LYS A 88 -3.76 4.19 -1.30
N ALA A 89 -4.91 4.26 -1.96
CA ALA A 89 -5.48 5.52 -2.42
C ALA A 89 -5.81 6.47 -1.25
N GLN A 90 -6.37 5.97 -0.15
CA GLN A 90 -6.65 6.81 1.03
C GLN A 90 -5.36 7.32 1.71
N LEU A 91 -4.28 6.54 1.67
CA LEU A 91 -2.98 6.96 2.19
C LEU A 91 -2.37 8.12 1.38
N LEU A 92 -2.68 8.26 0.09
CA LEU A 92 -2.31 9.43 -0.71
C LEU A 92 -2.87 10.74 -0.15
N ILE A 93 -4.06 10.71 0.45
CA ILE A 93 -4.60 11.91 1.11
C ILE A 93 -3.73 12.27 2.30
N TRP A 94 -3.40 11.30 3.15
CA TRP A 94 -2.57 11.54 4.33
C TRP A 94 -1.14 11.99 3.99
N LEU A 95 -0.57 11.47 2.90
CA LEU A 95 0.73 11.88 2.36
C LEU A 95 0.72 13.26 1.70
N GLY A 96 -0.45 13.92 1.58
CA GLY A 96 -0.58 15.25 0.99
C GLY A 96 -0.72 15.27 -0.53
N GLU A 97 -0.73 14.10 -1.19
CA GLU A 97 -0.85 13.96 -2.65
C GLU A 97 -2.28 14.29 -3.15
N ALA A 98 -3.28 14.21 -2.27
CA ALA A 98 -4.64 14.65 -2.56
C ALA A 98 -5.30 15.31 -1.33
N LYS A 99 -6.08 16.37 -1.55
CA LYS A 99 -6.71 17.14 -0.47
C LYS A 99 -8.11 16.64 -0.04
N SER A 100 -8.73 15.75 -0.83
CA SER A 100 -10.08 15.24 -0.56
C SER A 100 -10.39 14.01 -1.42
N ASN A 101 -11.44 13.25 -1.10
CA ASN A 101 -11.89 12.12 -1.93
C ASN A 101 -12.21 12.51 -3.39
N ARG A 102 -12.70 13.74 -3.62
CA ARG A 102 -12.96 14.25 -4.98
C ARG A 102 -11.67 14.47 -5.75
N ARG A 103 -10.67 15.09 -5.11
CA ARG A 103 -9.35 15.28 -5.70
C ARG A 103 -8.63 13.96 -5.89
N LEU A 104 -8.70 13.05 -4.92
CA LEU A 104 -8.15 11.70 -4.99
C LEU A 104 -8.71 10.93 -6.19
N ALA A 105 -10.03 10.89 -6.39
CA ALA A 105 -10.63 10.21 -7.53
C ALA A 105 -10.13 10.79 -8.87
N LYS A 106 -10.04 12.11 -8.98
CA LYS A 106 -9.47 12.78 -10.16
C LYS A 106 -7.99 12.43 -10.36
N SER A 107 -7.20 12.47 -9.30
CA SER A 107 -5.77 12.12 -9.33
C SER A 107 -5.58 10.66 -9.77
N LEU A 108 -6.36 9.70 -9.26
CA LEU A 108 -6.27 8.31 -9.71
C LEU A 108 -6.62 8.14 -11.20
N GLN A 109 -7.57 8.91 -11.72
CA GLN A 109 -7.99 8.83 -13.11
C GLN A 109 -6.95 9.37 -14.10
N PHE A 110 -6.26 10.45 -13.73
CA PHE A 110 -5.39 11.20 -14.65
C PHE A 110 -3.89 11.12 -14.34
N ASP A 111 -3.52 10.75 -13.11
CA ASP A 111 -2.13 10.50 -12.72
C ASP A 111 -1.83 9.01 -12.81
N SER A 112 -1.03 8.66 -13.80
CA SER A 112 -0.76 7.26 -14.08
C SER A 112 0.08 6.60 -13.00
N ARG A 113 0.95 7.35 -12.33
CA ARG A 113 1.78 6.89 -11.21
C ARG A 113 0.90 6.51 -10.03
N PHE A 114 -0.08 7.34 -9.66
CA PHE A 114 -0.99 7.02 -8.55
C PHE A 114 -1.87 5.81 -8.83
N CYS A 115 -2.43 5.72 -10.04
CA CYS A 115 -3.26 4.58 -10.44
C CYS A 115 -2.51 3.24 -10.27
N VAL A 116 -1.31 3.13 -10.83
CA VAL A 116 -0.55 1.87 -10.82
C VAL A 116 -0.01 1.55 -9.42
N LEU A 117 0.50 2.54 -8.68
CA LEU A 117 1.01 2.34 -7.32
C LEU A 117 -0.10 1.92 -6.35
N CYS A 118 -1.31 2.48 -6.54
CA CYS A 118 -2.49 2.06 -5.80
C CYS A 118 -3.03 0.70 -6.23
N GLY A 119 -2.50 0.07 -7.28
CA GLY A 119 -2.91 -1.28 -7.67
C GLY A 119 -4.20 -1.32 -8.51
N PHE A 120 -4.53 -0.26 -9.24
CA PHE A 120 -5.61 -0.29 -10.24
C PHE A 120 -5.08 -0.73 -11.61
N ASP A 121 -5.88 -1.53 -12.33
CA ASP A 121 -5.44 -2.19 -13.58
C ASP A 121 -5.75 -1.40 -14.85
N ASN A 122 -6.62 -0.40 -14.74
CA ASN A 122 -7.06 0.43 -15.84
C ASN A 122 -7.48 1.81 -15.33
N PHE A 123 -6.93 2.87 -15.92
CA PHE A 123 -7.26 4.27 -15.61
C PHE A 123 -8.77 4.59 -15.74
N LEU A 124 -9.46 3.94 -16.68
CA LEU A 124 -10.90 4.08 -16.89
C LEU A 124 -11.74 3.38 -15.81
N LYS A 125 -11.14 2.49 -15.03
CA LYS A 125 -11.79 1.73 -13.96
C LYS A 125 -11.26 2.14 -12.59
N THR A 126 -11.02 3.42 -12.36
CA THR A 126 -10.62 3.95 -11.05
C THR A 126 -11.85 4.34 -10.21
N PRO A 127 -11.76 4.32 -8.86
CA PRO A 127 -12.91 4.61 -8.00
C PRO A 127 -13.43 6.04 -8.12
N ALA A 128 -14.75 6.20 -8.18
CA ALA A 128 -15.39 7.49 -7.94
C ALA A 128 -15.23 7.93 -6.48
N HIS A 129 -15.31 9.24 -6.20
CA HIS A 129 -15.14 9.79 -4.85
C HIS A 129 -16.11 9.20 -3.80
N SER A 130 -17.35 8.87 -4.19
CA SER A 130 -18.36 8.25 -3.34
C SER A 130 -17.97 6.82 -2.91
N THR A 131 -17.15 6.13 -3.70
CA THR A 131 -16.65 4.78 -3.42
C THR A 131 -15.90 4.75 -2.09
N PHE A 132 -15.05 5.74 -1.83
CA PHE A 132 -14.28 5.82 -0.58
C PHE A 132 -15.18 6.04 0.64
N SER A 133 -16.20 6.90 0.52
CA SER A 133 -17.19 7.11 1.56
C SER A 133 -18.00 5.84 1.85
N TYR A 134 -18.44 5.16 0.79
CA TYR A 134 -19.16 3.89 0.90
C TYR A 134 -18.29 2.79 1.52
N PHE A 135 -17.04 2.66 1.09
CA PHE A 135 -16.07 1.70 1.63
C PHE A 135 -15.89 1.88 3.14
N ARG A 136 -15.64 3.12 3.58
CA ARG A 136 -15.51 3.45 5.00
C ARG A 136 -16.77 3.13 5.79
N LYS A 137 -17.95 3.43 5.25
CA LYS A 137 -19.24 3.07 5.88
C LYS A 137 -19.40 1.55 5.98
N ARG A 138 -19.04 0.81 4.93
CA ARG A 138 -19.19 -0.64 4.82
C ARG A 138 -18.33 -1.40 5.83
N ILE A 139 -17.06 -1.02 5.99
CA ILE A 139 -16.17 -1.70 6.94
C ILE A 139 -16.32 -1.18 8.38
N GLY A 140 -16.94 -0.02 8.57
CA GLY A 140 -17.12 0.63 9.86
C GLY A 140 -15.99 1.61 10.20
N LYS A 141 -16.34 2.72 10.86
CA LYS A 141 -15.42 3.84 11.16
C LYS A 141 -14.23 3.38 12.01
N ASP A 142 -14.47 2.57 13.03
CA ASP A 142 -13.43 2.15 13.98
C ASP A 142 -12.42 1.21 13.32
N ILE A 143 -12.90 0.25 12.53
CA ILE A 143 -12.05 -0.67 11.76
C ILE A 143 -11.25 0.11 10.71
N TYR A 144 -11.89 1.04 10.00
CA TYR A 144 -11.22 1.90 9.03
C TYR A 144 -10.05 2.66 9.66
N TYR A 145 -10.25 3.34 10.79
CA TYR A 145 -9.19 4.10 11.44
C TYR A 145 -8.13 3.21 12.08
N LYS A 146 -8.51 2.05 12.64
CA LYS A 146 -7.54 1.06 13.13
C LYS A 146 -6.57 0.63 12.02
N ILE A 147 -7.08 0.37 10.82
CA ILE A 147 -6.24 0.03 9.66
C ILE A 147 -5.42 1.24 9.22
N LEU A 148 -6.06 2.40 9.04
CA LEU A 148 -5.39 3.60 8.55
C LEU A 148 -4.25 4.06 9.49
N HIS A 149 -4.46 4.06 10.81
CA HIS A 149 -3.42 4.39 11.78
C HIS A 149 -2.24 3.43 11.72
N ARG A 150 -2.50 2.12 11.57
CA ARG A 150 -1.43 1.13 11.38
C ARG A 150 -0.65 1.37 10.09
N LEU A 151 -1.31 1.75 9.00
CA LEU A 151 -0.64 2.10 7.74
C LEU A 151 0.19 3.38 7.86
N ILE A 152 -0.34 4.40 8.53
CA ILE A 152 0.38 5.66 8.81
C ILE A 152 1.64 5.39 9.64
N ALA A 153 1.53 4.60 10.71
CA ALA A 153 2.69 4.24 11.53
C ALA A 153 3.78 3.54 10.71
N GLN A 154 3.41 2.56 9.87
CA GLN A 154 4.36 1.90 8.97
C GLN A 154 4.99 2.87 7.96
N THR A 155 4.20 3.82 7.45
CA THR A 155 4.64 4.84 6.51
C THR A 155 5.70 5.76 7.11
N ILE A 156 5.49 6.23 8.35
CA ILE A 156 6.44 7.08 9.08
C ILE A 156 7.76 6.35 9.29
N VAL A 157 7.70 5.08 9.73
CA VAL A 157 8.89 4.23 9.91
C VAL A 157 9.63 4.06 8.58
N ALA A 158 8.92 3.70 7.51
CA ALA A 158 9.50 3.54 6.19
C ALA A 158 10.18 4.82 5.69
N ALA A 159 9.52 5.98 5.82
CA ALA A 159 10.10 7.24 5.39
C ALA A 159 11.33 7.65 6.20
N THR A 160 11.34 7.37 7.51
CA THR A 160 12.49 7.66 8.37
C THR A 160 13.70 6.81 7.98
N ILE A 161 13.51 5.50 7.77
CA ILE A 161 14.58 4.58 7.34
C ILE A 161 15.15 5.00 5.99
N ASN A 162 14.29 5.37 5.05
CA ASN A 162 14.68 5.74 3.69
C ASN A 162 15.02 7.22 3.52
N LYS A 163 15.03 8.02 4.60
CA LYS A 163 15.31 9.47 4.59
C LYS A 163 14.41 10.25 3.62
N ILE A 164 13.14 9.84 3.49
CA ILE A 164 12.14 10.50 2.66
C ILE A 164 11.46 11.58 3.49
N ASN A 165 11.42 12.81 2.97
CA ASN A 165 10.69 13.90 3.60
C ASN A 165 9.18 13.80 3.31
N ILE A 166 8.38 13.57 4.35
CA ILE A 166 6.91 13.58 4.25
C ILE A 166 6.40 14.96 4.67
N SER A 167 5.77 15.68 3.74
CA SER A 167 5.08 16.94 4.02
C SER A 167 3.62 16.72 4.46
N SER A 168 3.39 15.87 5.48
CA SER A 168 2.03 15.64 5.95
C SER A 168 1.60 16.77 6.89
N ASN A 169 1.00 17.82 6.32
CA ASN A 169 0.29 18.86 7.08
C ASN A 169 -1.11 18.42 7.53
N ILE A 170 -1.50 17.16 7.30
CA ILE A 170 -2.87 16.68 7.49
C ILE A 170 -2.91 15.77 8.73
N VAL A 171 -2.76 16.39 9.89
CA VAL A 171 -3.08 15.77 11.18
C VAL A 171 -4.59 15.95 11.41
N HIS A 172 -5.40 15.08 10.81
CA HIS A 172 -6.76 14.88 11.29
C HIS A 172 -6.75 13.76 12.34
N ILE A 173 -6.25 14.09 13.53
CA ILE A 173 -6.62 13.36 14.74
C ILE A 173 -8.06 13.80 15.04
N ILE A 174 -9.04 12.92 14.78
CA ILE A 174 -10.41 13.03 15.28
C ILE A 174 -10.71 11.72 16.01
#